data_AF-A0A9E3A6S6-F1
#
_entry.id   AF-A0A9E3A6S6-F1
#
_cell.length_a   1.000
_cell.length_b   1.000
_cell.length_c   1.000
_cell.angle_alpha   90.00
_cell.angle_beta   90.00
_cell.angle_gamma   90.00
#
_symmetry.space_group_name_H-M   'P 1'
#
loop_
_entity.id
_entity.type
_entity.pdbx_description
1 polymer ?
#
loop_
_entity_poly.entity_id
_entity_poly.type
_entity_poly.pdbx_seq_one_letter_code
_entity_poly.pdbx_strand_id
1 'polypeptide(L)'
;MAVSAKARYQAALVLALSAGCGNNPPVPEWQQNAFDSMQVYQQLYLRGDTQGAESEFKRARSELTSTGRADLVARAELIRCAAQVASLVFDPCKGFEAVRQDAGAEERAYATYLEGRGPHSATNEPFSQLVAYGVQMRTASIDPQGIANAVEISSSQGWRRPLLAWLGVQLKRAEQAGDSETAARLRRRMELVSG
;
A
#
# COMPACT_ATOMS: atom_id res chain seq x y z
N MET A 1 -63.11 -16.87 -30.84
CA MET A 1 -62.55 -15.70 -31.54
C MET A 1 -61.19 -16.08 -32.08
N ALA A 2 -61.05 -16.09 -33.41
CA ALA A 2 -59.83 -16.44 -34.13
C ALA A 2 -59.20 -15.17 -34.70
N VAL A 3 -57.88 -15.01 -34.57
CA VAL A 3 -57.03 -14.12 -35.39
C VAL A 3 -55.67 -14.83 -35.49
N SER A 4 -55.36 -15.54 -36.58
CA SER A 4 -54.71 -15.09 -37.82
C SER A 4 -53.24 -14.69 -37.71
N ALA A 5 -52.42 -15.43 -38.46
CA ALA A 5 -51.00 -15.27 -38.71
C ALA A 5 -50.66 -14.17 -39.74
N LYS A 6 -49.34 -13.86 -39.85
CA LYS A 6 -48.58 -13.03 -40.84
C LYS A 6 -48.07 -11.72 -40.22
N ALA A 7 -46.87 -11.21 -40.48
CA ALA A 7 -45.73 -11.64 -41.28
C ALA A 7 -44.55 -10.71 -40.93
N ARG A 8 -43.32 -11.24 -41.06
CA ARG A 8 -42.12 -10.59 -41.63
C ARG A 8 -41.87 -9.10 -41.31
N TYR A 9 -40.78 -8.80 -40.62
CA TYR A 9 -39.76 -7.86 -41.13
C TYR A 9 -38.41 -8.12 -40.45
N GLN A 10 -37.46 -8.62 -41.24
CA GLN A 10 -36.05 -8.63 -40.88
C GLN A 10 -35.53 -7.19 -40.95
N ALA A 11 -34.92 -6.71 -39.87
CA ALA A 11 -34.01 -5.58 -39.92
C ALA A 11 -32.66 -6.11 -39.44
N ALA A 12 -31.76 -6.31 -40.40
CA ALA A 12 -30.39 -6.74 -40.17
C ALA A 12 -29.67 -5.70 -39.29
N LEU A 13 -29.28 -6.12 -38.09
CA LEU A 13 -28.43 -5.35 -37.20
C LEU A 13 -27.01 -5.36 -37.79
N VAL A 14 -26.63 -4.28 -38.47
CA VAL A 14 -25.25 -4.05 -38.91
C VAL A 14 -24.39 -3.88 -37.65
N LEU A 15 -23.65 -4.92 -37.28
CA LEU A 15 -22.54 -4.83 -36.33
C LEU A 15 -21.43 -3.97 -36.96
N ALA A 16 -21.42 -2.69 -36.61
CA ALA A 16 -20.26 -1.83 -36.81
C ALA A 16 -19.16 -2.29 -35.84
N LEU A 17 -18.32 -3.22 -36.31
CA LEU A 17 -17.04 -3.55 -35.70
C LEU A 17 -16.14 -2.33 -35.81
N SER A 18 -16.14 -1.49 -34.77
CA SER A 18 -15.10 -0.50 -34.56
C SER A 18 -13.79 -1.24 -34.25
N ALA A 19 -13.02 -1.53 -35.30
CA ALA A 19 -11.60 -1.83 -35.18
C ALA A 19 -10.89 -0.58 -34.65
N GLY A 20 -10.86 -0.44 -33.33
CA GLY A 20 -10.02 0.53 -32.65
C GLY A 20 -8.55 0.13 -32.85
N CYS A 21 -7.93 0.59 -33.93
CA CYS A 21 -6.48 0.55 -34.10
C CYS A 21 -5.83 1.57 -33.13
N GLY A 22 -5.71 1.20 -31.87
CA GLY A 22 -4.94 1.95 -30.88
C GLY A 22 -3.44 1.66 -31.05
N ASN A 23 -2.77 2.41 -31.92
CA ASN A 23 -1.30 2.43 -31.97
C ASN A 23 -0.77 3.30 -30.82
N ASN A 24 -0.89 2.84 -29.58
CA ASN A 24 -0.27 3.51 -28.45
C ASN A 24 1.25 3.24 -28.49
N PRO A 25 2.10 4.27 -28.43
CA PRO A 25 3.53 4.03 -28.27
C PRO A 25 3.78 3.24 -26.99
N PRO A 26 4.78 2.34 -26.97
CA PRO A 26 5.11 1.57 -25.77
C PRO A 26 5.46 2.54 -24.63
N VAL A 27 5.13 2.12 -23.40
CA VAL A 27 5.50 2.88 -22.19
C VAL A 27 7.02 3.06 -22.19
N PRO A 28 7.55 4.28 -21.90
CA PRO A 28 8.98 4.50 -21.81
C PRO A 28 9.66 3.57 -20.80
N GLU A 29 10.86 3.10 -21.12
CA GLU A 29 11.57 2.10 -20.31
C GLU A 29 11.80 2.56 -18.86
N TRP A 30 12.21 3.83 -18.65
CA TRP A 30 12.39 4.41 -17.31
C TRP A 30 11.13 4.29 -16.44
N GLN A 31 9.94 4.41 -17.04
CA GLN A 31 8.67 4.38 -16.33
C GLN A 31 8.35 2.95 -15.87
N GLN A 32 8.60 1.96 -16.73
CA GLN A 32 8.45 0.55 -16.39
C GLN A 32 9.47 0.14 -15.32
N ASN A 33 10.74 0.47 -15.50
CA ASN A 33 11.83 0.15 -14.57
C ASN A 33 11.57 0.76 -13.18
N ALA A 34 11.10 2.02 -13.13
CA ALA A 34 10.75 2.68 -11.87
C ALA A 34 9.58 1.97 -11.16
N PHE A 35 8.53 1.61 -11.89
CA PHE A 35 7.37 0.93 -11.34
C PHE A 35 7.73 -0.45 -10.78
N ASP A 36 8.45 -1.26 -11.57
CA ASP A 36 8.88 -2.60 -11.15
C ASP A 36 9.78 -2.53 -9.91
N SER A 37 10.76 -1.63 -9.92
CA SER A 37 11.65 -1.41 -8.77
C SER A 37 10.89 -0.97 -7.52
N MET A 38 9.85 -0.12 -7.65
CA MET A 38 9.00 0.26 -6.51
C MET A 38 8.15 -0.90 -5.98
N GLN A 39 7.64 -1.77 -6.84
CA GLN A 39 6.91 -2.97 -6.42
C GLN A 39 7.84 -3.93 -5.66
N VAL A 40 9.04 -4.16 -6.18
CA VAL A 40 10.03 -5.02 -5.52
C VAL A 40 10.47 -4.40 -4.18
N TYR A 41 10.70 -3.08 -4.12
CA TYR A 41 10.94 -2.38 -2.85
C TYR A 41 9.86 -2.71 -1.81
N GLN A 42 8.59 -2.53 -2.16
CA GLN A 42 7.49 -2.73 -1.22
C GLN A 42 7.45 -4.19 -0.73
N GLN A 43 7.62 -5.16 -1.63
CA GLN A 43 7.64 -6.58 -1.27
C GLN A 43 8.80 -6.91 -0.33
N LEU A 44 10.02 -6.51 -0.68
CA LEU A 44 11.22 -6.77 0.12
C LEU A 44 11.10 -6.11 1.51
N TYR A 45 10.67 -4.84 1.54
CA TYR A 45 10.51 -4.10 2.79
C TYR A 45 9.52 -4.78 3.74
N LEU A 46 8.35 -5.17 3.24
CA LEU A 46 7.29 -5.79 4.05
C LEU A 46 7.64 -7.22 4.50
N ARG A 47 8.41 -7.98 3.71
CA ARG A 47 8.98 -9.27 4.14
C ARG A 47 10.18 -9.13 5.08
N GLY A 48 10.71 -7.91 5.24
CA GLY A 48 11.77 -7.57 6.19
C GLY A 48 13.19 -7.60 5.62
N ASP A 49 13.37 -7.75 4.30
CA ASP A 49 14.67 -7.53 3.65
C ASP A 49 14.87 -6.04 3.41
N THR A 50 15.42 -5.36 4.42
CA THR A 50 15.63 -3.90 4.38
C THR A 50 16.74 -3.51 3.41
N GLN A 51 17.77 -4.34 3.25
CA GLN A 51 18.91 -4.02 2.39
C GLN A 51 18.54 -4.13 0.91
N GLY A 52 17.86 -5.22 0.54
CA GLY A 52 17.32 -5.39 -0.81
C GLY A 52 16.31 -4.29 -1.12
N ALA A 53 15.40 -3.99 -0.19
CA ALA A 53 14.44 -2.90 -0.35
C ALA A 53 15.13 -1.56 -0.65
N GLU A 54 16.08 -1.11 0.18
CA GLU A 54 16.76 0.16 -0.07
C GLU A 54 17.54 0.19 -1.39
N SER A 55 18.01 -0.95 -1.87
CA SER A 55 18.68 -1.06 -3.17
C SER A 55 17.69 -0.82 -4.33
N GLU A 56 16.53 -1.46 -4.28
CA GLU A 56 15.46 -1.28 -5.28
C GLU A 56 14.82 0.11 -5.22
N PHE A 57 14.67 0.67 -4.02
CA PHE A 57 14.21 2.05 -3.87
C PHE A 57 15.16 3.05 -4.53
N LYS A 58 16.47 2.87 -4.36
CA LYS A 58 17.48 3.72 -5.01
C LYS A 58 17.42 3.59 -6.53
N ARG A 59 17.22 2.38 -7.06
CA ARG A 59 17.05 2.14 -8.50
C ARG A 59 15.82 2.89 -9.02
N ALA A 60 14.66 2.68 -8.40
CA ALA A 60 13.43 3.37 -8.75
C ALA A 60 13.61 4.90 -8.73
N ARG A 61 14.18 5.43 -7.65
CA ARG A 61 14.40 6.86 -7.50
C ARG A 61 15.35 7.42 -8.57
N SER A 62 16.40 6.69 -8.94
CA SER A 62 17.32 7.09 -10.01
C SER A 62 16.59 7.27 -11.35
N GLU A 63 15.78 6.28 -11.75
CA GLU A 63 14.95 6.35 -12.97
C GLU A 63 14.04 7.58 -12.94
N LEU A 64 13.33 7.81 -11.84
CA LEU A 64 12.42 8.95 -11.71
C LEU A 64 13.16 10.29 -11.74
N THR A 65 14.31 10.42 -11.06
CA THR A 65 15.08 11.66 -11.04
C THR A 65 15.70 12.02 -12.39
N SER A 66 15.96 11.03 -13.25
CA SER A 66 16.49 11.27 -14.61
C SER A 66 15.57 12.12 -15.48
N THR A 67 14.27 12.17 -15.15
CA THR A 67 13.25 12.92 -15.87
C THR A 67 13.08 14.36 -15.37
N GLY A 68 13.69 14.72 -14.23
CA GLY A 68 13.46 16.01 -13.56
C GLY A 68 12.06 16.20 -12.96
N ARG A 69 11.23 15.15 -12.92
CA ARG A 69 9.85 15.18 -12.44
C ARG A 69 9.77 14.98 -10.92
N ALA A 70 9.82 16.09 -10.17
CA ALA A 70 9.76 16.06 -8.71
C ALA A 70 8.46 15.43 -8.15
N ASP A 71 7.34 15.57 -8.88
CA ASP A 71 6.06 14.95 -8.53
C ASP A 71 6.12 13.41 -8.51
N LEU A 72 6.85 12.80 -9.45
CA LEU A 72 7.02 11.34 -9.47
C LEU A 72 7.94 10.86 -8.34
N VAL A 73 9.02 11.61 -8.07
CA VAL A 73 9.91 11.32 -6.93
C VAL A 73 9.14 11.42 -5.61
N ALA A 74 8.29 12.44 -5.46
CA ALA A 74 7.43 12.61 -4.29
C ALA A 74 6.50 11.40 -4.06
N ARG A 75 5.86 10.88 -5.12
CA ARG A 75 5.02 9.68 -5.02
C ARG A 75 5.80 8.44 -4.58
N ALA A 76 7.00 8.23 -5.10
CA ALA A 76 7.86 7.13 -4.67
C ALA A 76 8.26 7.24 -3.19
N GLU A 77 8.68 8.43 -2.74
CA GLU A 77 9.02 8.70 -1.34
C GLU A 77 7.82 8.53 -0.39
N LEU A 78 6.61 8.86 -0.85
CA LEU A 78 5.37 8.63 -0.09
C LEU A 78 5.03 7.14 0.02
N ILE A 79 5.25 6.33 -1.01
CA ILE A 79 5.11 4.86 -0.93
C ILE A 79 6.08 4.29 0.12
N ARG A 80 7.33 4.77 0.11
CA ARG A 80 8.32 4.42 1.13
C ARG A 80 7.83 4.76 2.54
N CYS A 81 7.35 5.99 2.75
CA CYS A 81 6.84 6.39 4.07
C CYS A 81 5.59 5.59 4.48
N ALA A 82 4.68 5.32 3.54
CA ALA A 82 3.50 4.49 3.80
C ALA A 82 3.89 3.08 4.25
N ALA A 83 4.89 2.45 3.61
CA ALA A 83 5.38 1.14 4.02
C ALA A 83 5.96 1.14 5.44
N GLN A 84 6.66 2.21 5.81
CA GLN A 84 7.14 2.44 7.18
C GLN A 84 5.97 2.56 8.17
N VAL A 85 4.99 3.41 7.89
CA VAL A 85 3.78 3.59 8.73
C VAL A 85 3.00 2.28 8.91
N ALA A 86 2.80 1.52 7.83
CA ALA A 86 2.15 0.20 7.88
C ALA A 86 2.89 -0.80 8.79
N SER A 87 4.21 -0.63 8.92
CA SER A 87 5.08 -1.41 9.79
C SER A 87 5.35 -0.76 11.15
N LEU A 88 4.56 0.26 11.53
CA LEU A 88 4.69 1.02 12.78
C LEU A 88 6.05 1.71 12.98
N VAL A 89 6.71 2.08 11.88
CA VAL A 89 7.93 2.90 11.88
C VAL A 89 7.52 4.34 11.58
N PHE A 90 7.66 5.21 12.59
CA PHE A 90 7.10 6.56 12.57
C PHE A 90 8.14 7.68 12.39
N ASP A 91 9.05 7.52 11.42
CA ASP A 91 9.99 8.57 11.03
C ASP A 91 9.30 9.73 10.27
N PRO A 92 9.94 10.92 10.18
CA PRO A 92 9.33 12.13 9.58
C PRO A 92 9.33 12.13 8.04
N CYS A 93 9.11 11.00 7.37
CA CYS A 93 9.10 10.86 5.91
C CYS A 93 10.23 11.65 5.17
N LYS A 94 11.47 11.63 5.69
CA LYS A 94 12.55 12.58 5.29
C LYS A 94 12.77 12.73 3.78
N GLY A 95 12.61 11.65 3.02
CA GLY A 95 12.78 11.68 1.56
C GLY A 95 11.71 12.51 0.85
N PHE A 96 10.46 12.46 1.31
CA PHE A 96 9.38 13.31 0.80
C PHE A 96 9.59 14.77 1.22
N GLU A 97 10.02 15.02 2.46
CA GLU A 97 10.29 16.38 2.94
C GLU A 97 11.27 17.15 2.06
N ALA A 98 12.29 16.46 1.54
CA ALA A 98 13.28 17.06 0.64
C ALA A 98 12.71 17.53 -0.71
N VAL A 99 11.56 17.00 -1.13
CA VAL A 99 10.89 17.34 -2.41
C VAL A 99 9.51 17.97 -2.21
N ARG A 100 9.10 18.22 -0.97
CA ARG A 100 7.73 18.65 -0.60
C ARG A 100 7.32 19.96 -1.27
N GLN A 101 8.24 20.89 -1.46
CA GLN A 101 7.96 22.20 -2.07
C GLN A 101 7.53 22.08 -3.55
N ASP A 102 8.04 21.05 -4.24
CA ASP A 102 7.80 20.80 -5.66
C ASP A 102 6.69 19.74 -5.87
N ALA A 103 6.13 19.22 -4.78
CA ALA A 103 5.07 18.22 -4.80
C ALA A 103 3.68 18.84 -5.01
N GLY A 104 2.83 18.10 -5.74
CA GLY A 104 1.43 18.46 -5.94
C GLY A 104 0.62 18.52 -4.64
N ALA A 105 -0.60 19.05 -4.74
CA ALA A 105 -1.48 19.19 -3.59
C ALA A 105 -1.92 17.82 -3.03
N GLU A 106 -2.12 16.82 -3.89
CA GLU A 106 -2.50 15.47 -3.49
C GLU A 106 -1.40 14.78 -2.67
N GLU A 107 -0.15 14.87 -3.11
CA GLU A 107 1.00 14.30 -2.42
C GLU A 107 1.18 14.94 -1.03
N ARG A 108 1.05 16.27 -0.94
CA ARG A 108 1.12 16.99 0.34
C ARG A 108 -0.02 16.62 1.29
N ALA A 109 -1.24 16.43 0.77
CA ALA A 109 -2.37 15.96 1.56
C ALA A 109 -2.14 14.55 2.09
N TYR A 110 -1.65 13.64 1.24
CA TYR A 110 -1.33 12.28 1.65
C TYR A 110 -0.21 12.22 2.70
N ALA A 111 0.84 13.04 2.57
CA ALA A 111 1.87 13.16 3.59
C ALA A 111 1.31 13.63 4.94
N THR A 112 0.43 14.63 4.92
CA THR A 112 -0.24 15.15 6.12
C THR A 112 -1.09 14.06 6.79
N TYR A 113 -1.77 13.23 5.99
CA TYR A 113 -2.49 12.06 6.48
C TYR A 113 -1.56 11.01 7.09
N LEU A 114 -0.44 10.66 6.43
CA LEU A 114 0.52 9.70 6.97
C LEU A 114 1.03 10.15 8.33
N GLU A 115 1.26 11.45 8.52
CA GLU A 115 1.62 12.09 9.80
C GLU A 115 0.50 12.11 10.86
N GLY A 116 -0.72 11.64 10.53
CA GLY A 116 -1.87 11.63 11.43
C GLY A 116 -2.56 12.98 11.60
N ARG A 117 -2.32 13.93 10.69
CA ARG A 117 -2.81 15.31 10.78
C ARG A 117 -3.87 15.68 9.74
N GLY A 118 -4.31 14.72 8.92
CA GLY A 118 -5.26 14.95 7.84
C GLY A 118 -6.10 13.74 7.51
N PRO A 119 -7.23 13.93 6.80
CA PRO A 119 -8.08 12.83 6.37
C PRO A 119 -7.53 12.13 5.13
N HIS A 120 -7.80 10.84 5.02
CA HIS A 120 -7.65 10.07 3.79
C HIS A 120 -8.57 8.85 3.84
N SER A 121 -9.13 8.47 2.70
CA SER A 121 -9.96 7.29 2.57
C SER A 121 -9.10 6.13 2.08
N ALA A 122 -8.84 5.16 2.97
CA ALA A 122 -8.18 3.94 2.58
C ALA A 122 -9.04 3.15 1.57
N THR A 123 -8.39 2.53 0.60
CA THR A 123 -9.05 1.58 -0.31
C THR A 123 -9.19 0.21 0.37
N ASN A 124 -9.87 -0.72 -0.31
CA ASN A 124 -10.01 -2.11 0.17
C ASN A 124 -8.73 -2.95 -0.05
N GLU A 125 -7.66 -2.36 -0.59
CA GLU A 125 -6.38 -3.05 -0.75
C GLU A 125 -5.71 -3.31 0.60
N PRO A 126 -5.17 -4.53 0.86
CA PRO A 126 -4.59 -4.88 2.16
C PRO A 126 -3.51 -3.90 2.63
N PHE A 127 -2.65 -3.43 1.73
CA PHE A 127 -1.61 -2.46 2.07
C PHE A 127 -2.21 -1.11 2.50
N SER A 128 -3.23 -0.62 1.78
CA SER A 128 -3.89 0.66 2.11
C SER A 128 -4.58 0.60 3.46
N GLN A 129 -5.22 -0.52 3.79
CA GLN A 129 -5.84 -0.73 5.11
C GLN A 129 -4.79 -0.76 6.22
N LEU A 130 -3.65 -1.43 5.99
CA LEU A 130 -2.58 -1.52 6.97
C LEU A 130 -1.91 -0.16 7.24
N VAL A 131 -1.76 0.68 6.22
CA VAL A 131 -1.33 2.08 6.38
C VAL A 131 -2.33 2.84 7.26
N ALA A 132 -3.64 2.66 7.04
CA ALA A 132 -4.67 3.32 7.85
C ALA A 132 -4.65 2.88 9.31
N TYR A 133 -4.48 1.60 9.59
CA TYR A 133 -4.26 1.13 10.95
C TYR A 133 -2.98 1.72 11.56
N GLY A 134 -1.91 1.84 10.78
CA GLY A 134 -0.68 2.51 11.20
C GLY A 134 -0.89 3.97 11.58
N VAL A 135 -1.67 4.72 10.80
CA VAL A 135 -2.05 6.11 11.13
C VAL A 135 -2.91 6.17 12.39
N GLN A 136 -3.91 5.31 12.53
CA GLN A 136 -4.74 5.24 13.74
C GLN A 136 -3.91 4.89 14.99
N MET A 137 -2.89 4.04 14.85
CA MET A 137 -1.94 3.73 15.92
C MET A 137 -1.10 4.96 16.28
N ARG A 138 -0.60 5.71 15.27
CA ARG A 138 0.14 6.97 15.47
C ARG A 138 -0.70 8.02 16.21
N THR A 139 -2.00 8.10 15.94
CA THR A 139 -2.93 9.04 16.57
C THR A 139 -3.59 8.51 17.85
N ALA A 140 -3.17 7.33 18.34
CA ALA A 140 -3.74 6.66 19.52
C ALA A 140 -5.27 6.44 19.44
N SER A 141 -5.80 6.28 18.23
CA SER A 141 -7.23 6.06 17.96
C SER A 141 -7.56 4.63 17.52
N ILE A 142 -6.56 3.76 17.40
CA ILE A 142 -6.75 2.35 17.01
C ILE A 142 -7.45 1.57 18.12
N ASP A 143 -8.48 0.81 17.75
CA ASP A 143 -9.20 -0.07 18.66
C ASP A 143 -8.60 -1.50 18.69
N PRO A 144 -9.04 -2.39 19.61
CA PRO A 144 -8.54 -3.76 19.67
C PRO A 144 -8.81 -4.59 18.41
N GLN A 145 -9.92 -4.35 17.71
CA GLN A 145 -10.29 -5.07 16.50
C GLN A 145 -9.39 -4.66 15.33
N GLY A 146 -9.05 -3.38 15.20
CA GLY A 146 -8.11 -2.87 14.22
C GLY A 146 -6.71 -3.47 14.38
N ILE A 147 -6.24 -3.64 15.63
CA ILE A 147 -4.99 -4.35 15.91
C ILE A 147 -5.06 -5.82 15.47
N ALA A 148 -6.17 -6.52 15.73
CA ALA A 148 -6.36 -7.89 15.30
C ALA A 148 -6.40 -8.01 13.76
N ASN A 149 -7.12 -7.11 13.09
CA ASN A 149 -7.20 -7.04 11.63
C ASN A 149 -5.84 -6.76 11.00
N ALA A 150 -5.02 -5.88 11.59
CA ALA A 150 -3.67 -5.60 11.09
C ALA A 150 -2.75 -6.82 11.17
N VAL A 151 -2.86 -7.62 12.23
CA VAL A 151 -2.16 -8.91 12.34
C VAL A 151 -2.63 -9.89 11.27
N GLU A 152 -3.95 -10.00 11.04
CA GLU A 152 -4.50 -10.90 10.03
C GLU A 152 -4.08 -10.53 8.60
N ILE A 153 -4.16 -9.24 8.25
CA ILE A 153 -3.66 -8.72 6.97
C ILE A 153 -2.19 -9.06 6.80
N SER A 154 -1.36 -8.76 7.80
CA SER A 154 0.09 -9.00 7.71
C SER A 154 0.41 -10.48 7.60
N SER A 155 -0.32 -11.33 8.33
CA SER A 155 -0.13 -12.79 8.33
C SER A 155 -0.55 -13.42 7.00
N SER A 156 -1.74 -13.07 6.49
CA SER A 156 -2.28 -13.63 5.23
C SER A 156 -1.45 -13.24 4.01
N GLN A 157 -0.81 -12.06 4.04
CA GLN A 157 0.08 -11.60 2.96
C GLN A 157 1.53 -12.07 3.10
N GLY A 158 1.89 -12.75 4.21
CA GLY A 158 3.27 -13.12 4.50
C GLY A 158 4.19 -11.91 4.76
N TRP A 159 3.64 -10.78 5.19
CA TRP A 159 4.39 -9.56 5.47
C TRP A 159 4.97 -9.61 6.89
N ARG A 160 6.14 -10.25 7.00
CA ARG A 160 6.85 -10.48 8.26
C ARG A 160 7.07 -9.22 9.08
N ARG A 161 7.50 -8.11 8.46
CA ARG A 161 7.87 -6.88 9.17
C ARG A 161 6.69 -6.25 9.91
N PRO A 162 5.56 -5.91 9.25
CA PRO A 162 4.40 -5.42 9.98
C PRO A 162 3.79 -6.50 10.89
N LEU A 163 3.85 -7.78 10.54
CA LEU A 163 3.34 -8.86 11.42
C LEU A 163 4.04 -8.83 12.79
N LEU A 164 5.38 -8.75 12.81
CA LEU A 164 6.13 -8.64 14.06
C LEU A 164 5.81 -7.36 14.82
N ALA A 165 5.66 -6.23 14.12
CA ALA A 165 5.31 -4.95 14.74
C ALA A 165 3.94 -5.01 15.45
N TRP A 166 2.91 -5.51 14.76
CA TRP A 166 1.55 -5.61 15.30
C TRP A 166 1.40 -6.70 16.37
N LEU A 167 2.13 -7.82 16.27
CA LEU A 167 2.22 -8.80 17.36
C LEU A 167 2.87 -8.18 18.61
N GLY A 168 3.89 -7.34 18.44
CA GLY A 168 4.50 -6.58 19.53
C GLY A 168 3.50 -5.65 20.24
N VAL A 169 2.58 -5.03 19.49
CA VAL A 169 1.48 -4.24 20.09
C VAL A 169 0.56 -5.11 20.94
N GLN A 170 0.14 -6.28 20.44
CA GLN A 170 -0.69 -7.20 21.24
C GLN A 170 0.03 -7.70 22.49
N LEU A 171 1.33 -8.01 22.37
CA LEU A 171 2.14 -8.48 23.49
C LEU A 171 2.20 -7.44 24.60
N LYS A 172 2.53 -6.20 24.26
CA LYS A 172 2.59 -5.09 25.22
C LYS A 172 1.27 -4.89 25.95
N ARG A 173 0.14 -5.03 25.27
CA ARG A 173 -1.19 -4.90 25.88
C ARG A 173 -1.51 -6.05 26.83
N ALA A 174 -1.18 -7.28 26.45
CA ALA A 174 -1.36 -8.45 27.33
C ALA A 174 -0.52 -8.32 28.61
N GLU A 175 0.74 -7.87 28.49
CA GLU A 175 1.61 -7.60 29.63
C GLU A 175 1.04 -6.52 30.56
N GLN A 176 0.53 -5.42 29.98
CA GLN A 176 -0.11 -4.34 30.75
C GLN A 176 -1.40 -4.79 31.46
N ALA A 177 -2.11 -5.77 30.89
CA ALA A 177 -3.30 -6.36 31.49
C ALA A 177 -2.97 -7.46 32.53
N GLY A 178 -1.69 -7.83 32.69
CA GLY A 178 -1.28 -8.96 33.54
C GLY A 178 -1.64 -10.34 32.99
N ASP A 179 -2.03 -10.44 31.71
CA ASP A 179 -2.39 -11.70 31.05
C ASP A 179 -1.11 -12.42 30.58
N SER A 180 -0.48 -13.13 31.51
CA SER A 180 0.77 -13.86 31.28
C SER A 180 0.61 -15.00 30.27
N GLU A 181 -0.57 -15.63 30.20
CA GLU A 181 -0.83 -16.74 29.29
C GLU A 181 -0.86 -16.25 27.84
N THR A 182 -1.60 -15.17 27.57
CA THR A 182 -1.65 -14.52 26.26
C THR A 182 -0.30 -13.97 25.86
N ALA A 183 0.42 -13.31 26.78
CA ALA A 183 1.76 -12.80 26.51
C ALA A 183 2.72 -13.94 26.10
N ALA A 184 2.72 -15.07 26.81
CA ALA A 184 3.55 -16.22 26.47
C ALA A 184 3.22 -16.82 25.09
N ARG A 185 1.92 -16.91 24.74
CA ARG A 185 1.48 -17.36 23.41
C ARG A 185 1.95 -16.43 22.30
N LEU A 186 1.85 -15.11 22.51
CA LEU A 186 2.29 -14.11 21.53
C LEU A 186 3.81 -14.16 21.32
N ARG A 187 4.61 -14.30 22.37
CA ARG A 187 6.08 -14.46 22.25
C ARG A 187 6.46 -15.67 21.39
N ARG A 188 5.87 -16.85 21.65
CA ARG A 188 6.10 -18.04 20.81
C ARG A 188 5.74 -17.80 19.35
N ARG A 189 4.63 -17.09 19.08
CA ARG A 189 4.25 -16.74 17.69
C ARG A 189 5.26 -15.80 17.04
N MET A 190 5.76 -14.81 17.78
CA MET A 190 6.80 -13.90 17.27
C MET A 190 8.10 -14.65 16.96
N GLU A 191 8.51 -15.58 17.83
CA GLU A 191 9.69 -16.45 17.61
C GLU A 191 9.57 -17.24 16.30
N LEU A 192 8.41 -17.84 16.03
CA LEU A 192 8.14 -18.55 14.77
C LEU A 192 8.26 -17.66 13.53
N VAL A 193 7.88 -16.39 13.65
CA VAL A 193 7.92 -15.42 12.54
C VAL A 193 9.33 -14.85 12.35
N SER A 194 10.12 -14.75 13.41
CA SER A 194 11.49 -14.23 13.37
C SER A 194 12.56 -15.27 13.05
N GLY A 195 12.22 -16.56 13.15
CA GLY A 195 13.13 -17.71 12.98
C GLY A 195 13.74 -17.85 11.60
#